data_AF-A0A3C1CBG2-F1
#
_entry.id   AF-A0A3C1CBG2-F1
#
_cell.length_a   1.000
_cell.length_b   1.000
_cell.length_c   1.000
_cell.angle_alpha   90.00
_cell.angle_beta   90.00
_cell.angle_gamma   90.00
#
_symmetry.space_group_name_H-M   'P 1'
#
loop_
_entity.id
_entity.type
_entity.pdbx_description
1 polymer ?
#
loop_
_entity_poly.entity_id
_entity_poly.type
_entity_poly.pdbx_seq_one_letter_code
_entity_poly.pdbx_strand_id
1 'polypeptide(L)'
;MSPQVLFSFVIGYFLLLLGVAWYTSRNADNDSFFIGNRNSNWMLVAFGMVGTSLSGVTFVSVPGNVGDINFNYFQLVIGYVLGYAVVAFILLPLYYRMNL
;
A
#
# COMPACT_ATOMS: atom_id res chain seq x y z
N MET A 1 -12.95 14.05 20.78
CA MET A 1 -11.59 14.62 20.69
C MET A 1 -11.73 16.11 20.45
N SER A 2 -10.90 16.95 21.08
CA SER A 2 -10.94 18.38 20.77
C SER A 2 -10.38 18.63 19.37
N PRO A 3 -10.87 19.65 18.64
CA PRO A 3 -10.35 19.97 17.31
C PRO A 3 -8.84 20.16 17.27
N GLN A 4 -8.27 20.75 18.33
CA GLN A 4 -6.83 20.99 18.47
C GLN A 4 -6.04 19.69 18.47
N VAL A 5 -6.51 18.68 19.22
CA VAL A 5 -5.87 17.35 19.27
C VAL A 5 -5.95 16.68 17.90
N LEU A 6 -7.10 16.72 17.23
CA LEU A 6 -7.25 16.15 15.88
C LEU A 6 -6.29 16.78 14.88
N PHE A 7 -6.23 18.12 14.81
CA PHE A 7 -5.32 18.82 13.91
C PHE A 7 -3.86 18.53 14.21
N SER A 8 -3.48 18.37 15.48
CA SER A 8 -2.12 18.01 15.86
C SER A 8 -1.68 16.67 15.25
N PHE A 9 -2.56 15.66 15.25
CA PHE A 9 -2.28 14.36 14.63
C PHE A 9 -2.17 14.47 13.11
N VAL A 10 -3.09 15.18 12.47
CA VAL A 10 -3.08 15.36 11.01
C VAL A 10 -1.79 16.06 10.56
N ILE A 11 -1.46 17.20 11.19
CA ILE A 11 -0.26 17.96 10.86
C ILE A 11 1.01 17.14 11.14
N GLY A 12 1.08 16.48 12.30
CA GLY A 12 2.22 15.64 12.65
C GLY A 12 2.45 14.50 11.66
N TYR A 13 1.37 13.84 11.22
CA TYR A 13 1.42 12.80 10.20
C TYR A 13 1.98 13.32 8.86
N PHE A 14 1.46 14.45 8.36
CA PHE A 14 1.95 15.03 7.11
C PHE A 14 3.41 15.50 7.21
N LEU A 15 3.81 16.11 8.32
CA LEU A 15 5.20 16.52 8.54
C LEU A 15 6.14 15.33 8.55
N LEU A 16 5.75 14.21 9.16
CA LEU A 16 6.52 12.97 9.14
C LEU A 16 6.65 12.44 7.71
N LEU A 17 5.56 12.35 6.96
CA LEU A 17 5.59 11.88 5.57
C LEU A 17 6.47 12.76 4.68
N LEU A 18 6.31 14.08 4.77
CA LEU A 18 7.11 15.03 4.00
C LEU A 18 8.58 14.99 4.41
N GLY A 19 8.87 14.83 5.70
CA GLY A 19 10.24 14.67 6.22
C GLY A 19 10.91 13.41 5.68
N VAL A 20 10.21 12.28 5.69
CA VAL A 20 10.69 11.02 5.10
C VAL A 20 10.92 11.19 3.59
N ALA A 21 9.93 11.72 2.86
CA ALA A 21 10.03 11.92 1.41
C ALA A 21 11.18 12.85 1.02
N TRP A 22 11.38 13.94 1.77
CA TRP A 22 12.50 14.86 1.55
C TRP A 22 13.85 14.19 1.83
N TYR A 23 13.95 13.38 2.88
CA TYR A 23 15.18 12.67 3.20
C TYR A 23 15.52 11.60 2.16
N THR A 24 14.54 10.80 1.73
CA THR A 24 14.74 9.69 0.78
C THR A 24 14.87 10.13 -0.67
N SER A 25 14.40 11.32 -1.04
CA SER A 25 14.52 11.85 -2.41
C SER A 25 15.88 12.48 -2.71
N ARG A 26 16.76 12.63 -1.70
CA ARG A 26 18.11 13.15 -1.90
C ARG A 26 18.92 12.21 -2.80
N ASN A 27 19.41 12.74 -3.90
CA ASN A 27 20.15 12.00 -4.93
C ASN A 27 19.33 10.95 -5.70
N ALA A 28 18.00 11.09 -5.73
CA ALA A 28 17.17 10.26 -6.58
C ALA A 28 17.34 10.63 -8.06
N ASP A 29 17.48 9.61 -8.88
CA ASP A 29 17.45 9.60 -10.34
C ASP A 29 16.22 8.83 -10.86
N ASN A 30 16.12 8.64 -12.17
CA ASN A 30 14.97 7.93 -12.76
C ASN A 30 14.88 6.46 -12.30
N ASP A 31 16.02 5.78 -12.17
CA ASP A 31 16.05 4.36 -11.79
C ASP A 31 15.65 4.15 -10.33
N SER A 32 16.11 5.01 -9.43
CA SER A 32 15.67 5.01 -8.03
C SER A 32 14.19 5.42 -7.90
N PHE A 33 13.68 6.32 -8.74
CA PHE A 33 12.28 6.74 -8.71
C PHE A 33 11.31 5.66 -9.20
N PHE A 34 11.60 5.02 -10.34
CA PHE A 34 10.66 4.08 -10.96
C PHE A 34 10.81 2.64 -10.46
N ILE A 35 12.05 2.17 -10.26
CA ILE A 35 12.32 0.77 -9.94
C ILE A 35 13.06 0.57 -8.62
N GLY A 36 13.29 1.65 -7.85
CA GLY A 36 13.95 1.57 -6.55
C GLY A 36 15.36 0.98 -6.62
N ASN A 37 16.08 1.21 -7.73
CA ASN A 37 17.38 0.59 -8.02
C ASN A 37 17.38 -0.95 -7.97
N ARG A 38 16.20 -1.59 -8.07
CA ARG A 38 16.01 -3.05 -7.87
C ARG A 38 16.59 -3.57 -6.55
N ASN A 39 16.76 -2.71 -5.55
CA ASN A 39 17.35 -3.03 -4.26
C ASN A 39 16.44 -2.59 -3.09
N SER A 40 15.13 -2.73 -3.30
CA SER A 40 14.13 -2.40 -2.29
C SER A 40 14.03 -3.52 -1.25
N ASN A 41 14.00 -3.16 0.03
CA ASN A 41 13.73 -4.12 1.10
C ASN A 41 12.33 -4.73 0.89
N TRP A 42 12.26 -6.06 0.79
CA TRP A 42 11.02 -6.77 0.47
C TRP A 42 9.89 -6.50 1.47
N MET A 43 10.19 -6.25 2.75
CA MET A 43 9.18 -5.93 3.76
C MET A 43 8.54 -4.57 3.47
N LEU A 44 9.35 -3.56 3.14
CA LEU A 44 8.85 -2.23 2.79
C LEU A 44 7.98 -2.29 1.53
N VAL A 45 8.40 -3.08 0.53
CA VAL A 45 7.60 -3.31 -0.67
C VAL A 45 6.28 -4.00 -0.34
N ALA A 46 6.29 -5.04 0.51
CA ALA A 46 5.08 -5.75 0.93
C ALA A 46 4.08 -4.81 1.65
N PHE A 47 4.55 -4.01 2.61
CA PHE A 47 3.72 -3.01 3.27
C PHE A 47 3.17 -1.96 2.30
N GLY A 48 4.00 -1.47 1.38
CA GLY A 48 3.57 -0.52 0.35
C GLY A 48 2.51 -1.10 -0.58
N MET A 49 2.67 -2.35 -1.03
CA MET A 49 1.71 -3.02 -1.91
C MET A 49 0.35 -3.22 -1.25
N VAL A 50 0.34 -3.71 0.00
CA VAL A 50 -0.91 -3.90 0.76
C VAL A 50 -1.54 -2.55 1.12
N GLY A 51 -0.72 -1.56 1.49
CA GLY A 51 -1.21 -0.21 1.78
C GLY A 51 -1.86 0.46 0.56
N THR A 52 -1.32 0.23 -0.64
CA THR A 52 -1.83 0.82 -1.89
C THR A 52 -3.15 0.19 -2.34
N SER A 53 -3.39 -1.09 -2.02
CA SER A 53 -4.67 -1.74 -2.35
C SER A 53 -5.82 -1.32 -1.45
N LEU A 54 -5.52 -0.72 -0.29
CA LEU A 54 -6.50 -0.20 0.66
C LEU A 54 -6.72 1.30 0.44
N SER A 55 -7.98 1.74 0.41
CA SER A 55 -8.33 3.15 0.23
C SER A 55 -9.21 3.65 1.39
N GLY A 56 -9.36 4.98 1.50
CA GLY A 56 -10.32 5.58 2.43
C GLY A 56 -11.76 5.07 2.20
N VAL A 57 -12.12 4.77 0.95
CA VAL A 57 -13.41 4.16 0.62
C VAL A 57 -13.54 2.79 1.28
N THR A 58 -12.50 1.95 1.24
CA THR A 58 -12.51 0.63 1.91
C THR A 58 -12.76 0.76 3.42
N PHE A 59 -12.07 1.69 4.09
CA PHE A 59 -12.21 1.88 5.54
C PHE A 59 -13.58 2.37 5.98
N VAL A 60 -14.25 3.18 5.15
CA VAL A 60 -15.61 3.67 5.46
C VAL A 60 -16.67 2.66 5.03
N SER A 61 -16.55 2.09 3.83
CA SER A 61 -17.60 1.27 3.22
C SER A 61 -17.69 -0.15 3.76
N VAL A 62 -16.56 -0.83 4.03
CA VAL A 62 -16.60 -2.24 4.44
C VAL A 62 -17.28 -2.42 5.81
N PRO A 63 -16.98 -1.61 6.84
CA PRO A 63 -17.71 -1.66 8.10
C PRO A 63 -19.18 -1.26 7.95
N GLY A 64 -19.49 -0.31 7.05
CA GLY A 64 -20.89 0.05 6.75
C GLY A 64 -21.66 -1.12 6.13
N ASN A 65 -21.04 -1.83 5.19
CA ASN A 65 -21.64 -2.93 4.46
C ASN A 65 -21.78 -4.21 5.27
N VAL A 66 -20.96 -4.44 6.31
CA VAL A 66 -21.03 -5.69 7.08
C VAL A 66 -22.40 -5.92 7.73
N GLY A 67 -23.13 -4.85 8.05
CA GLY A 67 -24.50 -4.94 8.57
C GLY A 67 -25.50 -5.47 7.56
N ASP A 68 -25.30 -5.18 6.26
CA ASP A 68 -26.24 -5.55 5.19
C ASP A 68 -25.85 -6.86 4.50
N ILE A 69 -24.55 -7.06 4.24
CA ILE A 69 -24.02 -8.19 3.48
C ILE A 69 -23.17 -9.15 4.30
N ASN A 70 -23.14 -9.00 5.63
CA ASN A 70 -22.38 -9.84 6.56
C ASN A 70 -20.90 -9.97 6.10
N PHE A 71 -20.35 -11.18 6.16
CA PHE A 71 -18.97 -11.49 5.77
C PHE A 71 -18.77 -11.73 4.27
N ASN A 72 -19.68 -11.28 3.40
CA ASN A 72 -19.50 -11.49 1.96
C ASN A 72 -18.19 -10.83 1.44
N TYR A 73 -17.87 -9.62 1.92
CA TYR A 73 -16.60 -8.96 1.59
C TYR A 73 -15.37 -9.78 2.01
N PHE A 74 -15.45 -10.58 3.09
CA PHE A 74 -14.34 -11.41 3.53
C PHE A 74 -14.00 -12.52 2.52
N GLN A 75 -14.98 -13.03 1.78
CA GLN A 75 -14.74 -14.01 0.71
C GLN A 75 -13.85 -13.42 -0.40
N LEU A 76 -14.06 -12.13 -0.72
CA LEU A 76 -13.22 -11.40 -1.67
C LEU A 76 -11.79 -11.19 -1.13
N VAL A 77 -11.64 -10.93 0.18
CA VAL A 77 -10.31 -10.87 0.83
C VAL A 77 -9.57 -12.21 0.75
N ILE A 78 -10.26 -13.34 0.95
CA ILE A 78 -9.67 -14.67 0.73
C ILE A 78 -9.28 -14.86 -0.75
N GLY A 79 -10.11 -14.39 -1.68
CA GLY A 79 -9.82 -14.38 -3.11
C GLY A 79 -8.53 -13.62 -3.45
N TYR A 80 -8.24 -12.52 -2.77
CA TYR A 80 -6.98 -11.78 -2.94
C TYR A 80 -5.75 -12.60 -2.57
N VAL A 81 -5.82 -13.46 -1.56
CA VAL A 81 -4.70 -14.35 -1.19
C VAL A 81 -4.35 -15.29 -2.35
N LEU A 82 -5.37 -15.90 -2.97
CA LEU A 82 -5.18 -16.76 -4.14
C LEU A 82 -4.66 -15.95 -5.35
N GLY A 83 -5.21 -14.75 -5.56
CA GLY A 83 -4.72 -13.82 -6.58
C GLY A 83 -3.24 -13.48 -6.40
N TYR A 84 -2.81 -13.14 -5.18
CA TYR A 84 -1.41 -12.87 -4.87
C TYR A 84 -0.52 -14.09 -5.06
N ALA A 85 -1.00 -15.31 -4.79
CA ALA A 85 -0.26 -16.53 -5.11
C ALA A 85 -0.02 -16.64 -6.63
N VAL A 86 -1.05 -16.38 -7.45
CA VAL A 86 -0.90 -16.34 -8.92
C VAL A 86 0.09 -15.26 -9.36
N VAL A 87 -0.01 -14.05 -8.80
CA VAL A 87 0.94 -12.97 -9.10
C VAL A 87 2.37 -13.39 -8.73
N ALA A 88 2.57 -13.96 -7.54
CA ALA A 88 3.88 -14.32 -7.02
C ALA A 88 4.55 -15.48 -7.79
N PHE A 89 3.78 -16.51 -8.14
CA PHE A 89 4.33 -17.73 -8.73
C PHE A 89 4.24 -17.80 -10.25
N ILE A 90 3.42 -16.95 -10.89
CA ILE A 90 3.22 -16.96 -12.35
C ILE A 90 3.63 -15.62 -12.96
N LEU A 91 2.99 -14.52 -12.55
CA LEU A 91 3.18 -13.24 -13.23
C LEU A 91 4.55 -12.62 -12.97
N LEU A 92 5.01 -12.59 -11.71
CA LEU A 92 6.33 -12.05 -11.39
C LEU A 92 7.45 -12.81 -12.13
N PRO A 93 7.54 -14.16 -12.09
CA PRO A 93 8.53 -14.89 -12.86
C PRO A 93 8.48 -14.58 -14.37
N LEU A 94 7.28 -14.36 -14.94
CA LEU A 94 7.12 -14.00 -16.34
C LEU A 94 7.63 -12.59 -16.64
N TYR A 95 7.25 -11.58 -15.86
CA TYR A 95 7.70 -10.21 -16.04
C TYR A 95 9.23 -10.09 -15.92
N TYR A 96 9.82 -10.77 -14.94
CA TYR A 96 11.28 -10.82 -14.79
C TYR A 96 11.97 -11.49 -15.99
N ARG A 97 11.39 -12.55 -16.58
CA ARG A 97 11.94 -13.18 -17.80
C ARG A 97 11.85 -12.28 -19.02
N MET A 98 10.81 -11.46 -19.11
CA MET A 98 10.59 -10.53 -20.22
C MET A 98 11.36 -9.22 -20.07
N ASN A 99 12.10 -9.03 -18.95
CA ASN A 99 12.74 -7.77 -18.58
C ASN A 99 11.78 -6.57 -18.60
N LEU A 100 10.53 -6.80 -18.18
CA LEU A 100 9.51 -5.79 -18.02
C LEU A 100 9.51 -5.21 -16.59
#